data_AF-S2XKJ2-F1
#
_entry.id   AF-S2XKJ2-F1
#
_cell.length_a   1.000
_cell.length_b   1.000
_cell.length_c   1.000
_cell.angle_alpha   90.00
_cell.angle_beta   90.00
_cell.angle_gamma   90.00
#
_symmetry.space_group_name_H-M   'P 1'
#
loop_
_entity.id
_entity.type
_entity.pdbx_description
1 polymer ?
#
loop_
_entity_poly.entity_id
_entity_poly.type
_entity_poly.pdbx_seq_one_letter_code
_entity_poly.pdbx_strand_id
1 'polypeptide(L)' 'MTKNKQIVEKTEEVVVKYSKEAFLDASKDSNERLLLNVLLIDGQSYSKEHVATTLKDWKSKELKDLKPKEDK' A
#
# COMPACT_ATOMS: atom_id res chain seq x y z
N MET A 1 -38.06 30.61 16.19
CA MET A 1 -37.68 29.86 14.97
C MET A 1 -36.20 30.08 14.75
N THR A 2 -35.35 29.12 15.07
CA THR A 2 -33.91 29.23 14.79
C THR A 2 -33.52 27.94 14.07
N LYS A 3 -33.37 28.05 12.74
CA LYS A 3 -32.99 26.93 11.87
C LYS A 3 -31.52 26.62 12.14
N ASN A 4 -31.26 25.48 12.76
CA ASN A 4 -29.91 24.94 12.92
C ASN A 4 -29.36 24.61 11.53
N LYS A 5 -28.36 25.38 11.12
CA LYS A 5 -27.62 25.21 9.88
C LYS A 5 -26.70 24.00 10.04
N GLN A 6 -27.03 22.96 9.29
CA GLN A 6 -26.31 21.69 9.22
C GLN A 6 -24.87 21.95 8.75
N ILE A 7 -23.90 21.71 9.62
CA ILE A 7 -22.48 21.69 9.26
C ILE A 7 -22.23 20.29 8.71
N VAL A 8 -22.13 20.19 7.39
CA VAL A 8 -21.73 18.95 6.72
C VAL A 8 -20.21 18.84 6.91
N GLU A 9 -19.77 18.12 7.94
CA GLU A 9 -18.39 17.64 8.06
C GLU A 9 -18.14 16.67 6.90
N LYS A 10 -17.62 17.22 5.80
CA LYS A 10 -17.01 16.44 4.74
C LYS A 10 -15.63 16.04 5.27
N THR A 11 -15.54 14.86 5.87
CA THR A 11 -14.28 14.25 6.32
C THR A 11 -13.37 14.08 5.10
N GLU A 12 -12.47 15.03 4.87
CA GLU A 12 -11.35 14.82 3.97
C GLU A 12 -10.48 13.75 4.63
N GLU A 13 -10.50 12.52 4.09
CA GLU A 13 -9.64 11.44 4.55
C GLU A 13 -8.18 11.91 4.41
N VAL A 14 -7.58 12.31 5.52
CA VAL A 14 -6.17 12.67 5.57
C VAL A 14 -5.39 11.40 5.24
N VAL A 15 -4.93 11.29 3.99
CA VAL A 15 -4.12 10.15 3.54
C VAL A 15 -2.76 10.25 4.22
N VAL A 16 -2.62 9.55 5.35
CA VAL A 16 -1.36 9.48 6.09
C VAL A 16 -0.34 8.70 5.27
N LYS A 17 0.84 9.30 5.09
CA LYS A 17 1.98 8.70 4.41
C LYS A 17 3.10 8.43 5.40
N TYR A 18 3.81 7.33 5.18
CA TYR A 18 4.91 6.87 6.01
C TYR A 18 6.15 6.68 5.15
N SER A 19 7.33 6.84 5.74
CA SER A 19 8.58 6.57 5.05
C SER A 19 8.78 5.07 4.84
N LYS A 20 9.68 4.70 3.94
CA LYS A 20 10.08 3.31 3.70
C LYS A 20 10.51 2.60 4.99
N GLU A 21 11.30 3.26 5.83
CA GLU A 21 11.85 2.69 7.07
C GLU A 21 10.71 2.29 8.01
N ALA A 22 9.66 3.11 8.10
CA ALA A 22 8.49 2.78 8.92
C ALA A 22 7.79 1.49 8.46
N PHE A 23 7.73 1.22 7.16
CA PHE A 23 7.19 -0.03 6.64
C PHE A 23 8.14 -1.21 6.87
N LEU A 24 9.45 -1.01 6.72
CA LEU A 24 10.46 -2.04 6.97
C LEU A 24 10.49 -2.47 8.43
N ASP A 25 10.37 -1.52 9.35
CA ASP A 25 10.37 -1.78 10.80
C ASP A 25 9.05 -2.39 11.28
N ALA A 26 7.93 -2.04 10.63
CA ALA A 26 6.64 -2.66 10.89
C ALA A 26 6.53 -4.11 10.37
N SER A 27 7.37 -4.49 9.40
CA SER A 27 7.32 -5.82 8.80
C SER A 27 7.92 -6.87 9.73
N LYS A 28 7.12 -7.89 10.05
CA LYS A 28 7.54 -9.02 10.91
C LYS A 28 8.18 -10.16 10.13
N ASP A 29 7.93 -10.21 8.81
CA ASP A 29 8.43 -11.26 7.93
C ASP A 29 9.67 -10.78 7.19
N SER A 30 10.72 -11.60 7.19
CA SER A 30 12.00 -11.22 6.58
C SER A 30 11.91 -11.12 5.06
N ASN A 31 11.08 -11.94 4.42
CA ASN A 31 10.89 -11.91 2.97
C ASN A 31 10.06 -10.69 2.57
N GLU A 32 9.00 -10.37 3.32
CA GLU A 32 8.21 -9.16 3.11
C GLU A 32 9.07 -7.90 3.31
N ARG A 33 9.92 -7.87 4.35
CA ARG A 33 10.86 -6.78 4.58
C ARG A 33 11.83 -6.62 3.41
N LEU A 34 12.39 -7.71 2.89
CA LEU A 34 13.25 -7.68 1.71
C LEU A 34 12.49 -7.14 0.49
N LEU A 35 11.26 -7.61 0.30
CA LEU A 35 10.42 -7.20 -0.81
C LEU A 35 10.07 -5.70 -0.74
N LEU A 36 9.69 -5.20 0.43
CA LEU A 36 9.47 -3.77 0.68
C LEU A 36 10.75 -2.97 0.41
N ASN A 37 11.92 -3.51 0.73
CA ASN A 37 13.20 -2.84 0.49
C ASN A 37 13.50 -2.67 -1.00
N VAL A 38 13.08 -3.64 -1.82
CA VAL A 38 13.22 -3.61 -3.28
C VAL A 38 12.13 -2.74 -3.94
N LEU A 39 10.90 -2.79 -3.44
CA LEU A 39 9.75 -2.12 -4.06
C LEU A 39 9.64 -0.63 -3.71
N LEU A 40 10.13 -0.22 -2.54
CA LEU A 40 10.02 1.15 -2.06
C LEU A 40 11.34 1.90 -2.23
N ILE A 41 11.25 3.16 -2.67
CA ILE A 41 12.38 4.03 -2.93
C ILE A 41 12.70 4.84 -1.67
N ASP A 42 13.99 4.97 -1.36
CA ASP A 42 14.46 5.77 -0.23
C ASP A 42 14.09 7.25 -0.41
N GLY A 43 13.71 7.91 0.68
CA GLY A 43 13.28 9.31 0.66
C GLY A 43 11.87 9.56 0.10
N GLN A 44 11.15 8.52 -0.30
CA GLN A 44 9.73 8.63 -0.65
C GLN A 44 8.83 8.17 0.50
N SER A 45 7.63 8.76 0.55
CA SER A 45 6.60 8.42 1.53
C SER A 45 5.37 7.83 0.84
N TYR A 46 4.86 6.74 1.40
CA TYR A 46 3.79 5.94 0.83
C TYR A 46 2.62 5.81 1.81
N SER A 47 1.39 5.75 1.29
CA SER A 47 0.24 5.35 2.09
C SER A 47 0.23 3.84 2.28
N LYS A 48 -0.45 3.37 3.34
CA LYS A 48 -0.61 1.92 3.58
C LYS A 48 -1.26 1.21 2.38
N GLU A 49 -2.25 1.86 1.77
CA GLU A 49 -2.99 1.30 0.63
C GLU A 49 -2.15 1.16 -0.62
N HIS A 50 -1.27 2.13 -0.87
CA HIS A 50 -0.33 2.06 -1.98
C HIS A 50 0.63 0.88 -1.80
N VAL A 51 1.25 0.74 -0.63
CA VAL A 51 2.17 -0.37 -0.34
C VAL A 51 1.46 -1.72 -0.43
N ALA A 52 0.24 -1.83 0.12
CA ALA A 52 -0.56 -3.04 0.04
C ALA A 52 -0.87 -3.45 -1.41
N THR A 53 -1.20 -2.48 -2.26
CA THR A 53 -1.45 -2.69 -3.69
C THR A 53 -0.17 -3.14 -4.39
N THR A 54 0.95 -2.46 -4.16
CA THR A 54 2.24 -2.81 -4.77
C THR A 54 2.70 -4.21 -4.39
N LEU A 55 2.53 -4.63 -3.13
CA LEU A 55 2.84 -5.99 -2.67
C LEU A 55 1.94 -7.03 -3.35
N LYS A 56 0.64 -6.75 -3.47
CA LYS A 56 -0.32 -7.64 -4.13
C LYS A 56 -0.01 -7.80 -5.61
N ASP A 57 0.31 -6.72 -6.29
CA ASP A 57 0.64 -6.70 -7.71
C ASP A 57 1.94 -7.48 -7.97
N TRP A 58 2.94 -7.32 -7.10
CA TRP A 58 4.19 -8.07 -7.20
C TRP A 58 3.97 -9.57 -7.02
N LYS A 59 3.26 -9.99 -5.97
CA LYS A 59 2.90 -11.41 -5.74
C LYS A 59 2.09 -11.99 -6.90
N SER A 60 1.22 -11.17 -7.50
CA SER A 60 0.39 -11.60 -8.64
C SER A 60 1.20 -11.77 -9.93
N LYS A 61 2.34 -11.08 -10.09
CA LYS A 61 3.25 -11.29 -11.22
C LYS A 61 3.97 -12.63 -11.12
N GLU A 62 4.49 -12.99 -9.95
CA GLU A 62 5.11 -14.32 -9.74
C GLU A 62 4.15 -15.46 -10.09
N LEU A 63 2.86 -15.32 -9.77
CA LEU A 63 1.83 -16.31 -10.10
C LEU A 63 1.51 -16.42 -11.60
N LYS A 64 1.77 -15.37 -12.40
CA LYS A 64 1.58 -15.42 -13.86
C LYS A 64 2.76 -16.08 -14.57
N ASP A 65 3.96 -15.90 -14.04
CA ASP A 65 5.18 -16.52 -14.59
C ASP A 65 5.28 -18.01 -14.22
N LEU A 66 4.57 -18.45 -13.18
CA LEU A 66 4.47 -19.85 -12.76
C LEU A 66 3.26 -20.61 -13.33
N LYS A 67 2.31 -19.91 -13.99
CA LYS A 67 1.28 -20.63 -14.74
C LYS A 67 1.94 -21.25 -15.97
N PRO A 68 1.83 -22.59 -16.16
CA PRO A 68 2.15 -23.16 -17.45
C PRO A 68 1.36 -22.37 -18.48
N LYS A 69 2.02 -21.92 -19.54
CA LYS A 69 1.31 -21.59 -20.76
C LYS A 69 0.55 -22.86 -21.12
N GLU A 70 -0.75 -22.91 -20.85
CA GLU A 70 -1.62 -23.83 -21.56
C GLU A 70 -1.58 -23.36 -23.00
N ASP A 71 -0.60 -23.88 -23.74
CA ASP A 71 -0.54 -23.82 -25.18
C ASP A 71 -1.73 -24.61 -25.73
N LYS A 72 -2.70 -23.85 -26.26
CA LYS A 72 -3.77 -24.22 -27.21
C LYS A 72 -4.93 -25.11 -26.74
#